data_AF-A0A7T5UIA6-F1
#
_entry.id   AF-A0A7T5UIA6-F1
#
_cell.length_a   1.000
_cell.length_b   1.000
_cell.length_c   1.000
_cell.angle_alpha   90.00
_cell.angle_beta   90.00
_cell.angle_gamma   90.00
#
_symmetry.space_group_name_H-M   'P 1'
#
loop_
_entity.id
_entity.type
_entity.pdbx_description
1 polymer ?
#
loop_
_entity_poly.entity_id
_entity_poly.type
_entity_poly.pdbx_seq_one_letter_code
_entity_poly.pdbx_strand_id
1 'polypeptide(L)'
;MAPHPFLASLGFTEDADLDAVERRFLEVVKDQVQKVSFNYEEEDVRQEEAALRDLHGRFFQYTVQWILQEGRAHTGTPVPEATKLRKQARAVLEDLQRHMTEFSCCYMHINRFMTLLRDEIRQEETRLAGHVATGVKWTSDAGPVIARYKQQKKTALETCQRMQQARAVLEDLEPDFQKIHQGIIRMYGGDKVEALQRPLTAALRMREFKRARGAVATILETPRKFGVDQKTAEQVSDDVRQAASRLIDQCEKHQDLLASDEGRLYLKPIETDQSYNAQVRELRKIKAFLGKYYMPYMQFKLDMLMHLKDKLLVNGSVESLMTLYKRMITGMARPMNDIKTLRLYEGEVLDRVQYLLGGQFQEVPVILARAEETVKEFRSGAEEFRDIENLEVAEIESGLSNQDAPATSGIM
;
A
#
# COMPACT_ATOMS: atom_id res chain seq x y z
N MET A 1 -48.73 2.04 -29.58
CA MET A 1 -47.31 1.79 -29.84
C MET A 1 -46.71 1.25 -28.54
N ALA A 2 -45.72 0.35 -28.61
CA ALA A 2 -45.10 -0.19 -27.40
C ALA A 2 -44.13 0.86 -26.85
N PRO A 3 -44.22 1.24 -25.56
CA PRO A 3 -43.46 2.34 -25.01
C PRO A 3 -41.96 2.15 -25.21
N HIS A 4 -41.25 3.26 -25.51
CA HIS A 4 -39.79 3.23 -25.64
C HIS A 4 -39.18 2.49 -24.45
N PRO A 5 -38.32 1.46 -24.65
CA PRO A 5 -37.89 0.56 -23.58
C PRO A 5 -37.31 1.28 -22.35
N PHE A 6 -36.62 2.41 -22.57
CA PHE A 6 -36.13 3.26 -21.49
C PHE A 6 -37.25 3.94 -20.68
N LEU A 7 -38.29 4.48 -21.33
CA LEU A 7 -39.43 5.11 -20.62
C LEU A 7 -40.18 4.09 -19.76
N ALA A 8 -40.42 2.90 -20.32
CA ALA A 8 -41.02 1.79 -19.58
C ALA A 8 -40.18 1.41 -18.35
N SER A 9 -38.84 1.40 -18.47
CA SER A 9 -37.94 1.12 -17.34
C SER A 9 -37.98 2.16 -16.21
N LEU A 10 -38.40 3.39 -16.52
CA LEU A 10 -38.60 4.46 -15.54
C LEU A 10 -40.05 4.58 -15.05
N GLY A 11 -40.97 3.74 -15.55
CA GLY A 11 -42.39 3.76 -15.20
C GLY A 11 -43.23 4.79 -15.97
N PHE A 12 -42.75 5.26 -17.12
CA PHE A 12 -43.41 6.26 -17.95
C PHE A 12 -44.06 5.67 -19.21
N THR A 13 -45.09 6.36 -19.70
CA THR A 13 -45.71 6.15 -21.03
C THR A 13 -44.96 6.97 -22.10
N GLU A 14 -45.26 6.75 -23.39
CA GLU A 14 -44.61 7.47 -24.50
C GLU A 14 -44.82 8.99 -24.48
N ASP A 15 -45.91 9.44 -23.87
CA ASP A 15 -46.30 10.86 -23.80
C ASP A 15 -45.63 11.62 -22.64
N ALA A 16 -44.71 10.98 -21.93
CA ALA A 16 -44.05 11.59 -20.78
C ALA A 16 -43.21 12.81 -21.18
N ASP A 17 -43.39 13.91 -20.44
CA ASP A 17 -42.64 15.13 -20.63
C ASP A 17 -41.15 14.92 -20.33
N LEU A 18 -40.28 15.54 -21.12
CA LEU A 18 -38.83 15.41 -21.01
C LEU A 18 -38.35 15.81 -19.61
N ASP A 19 -38.99 16.79 -18.97
CA ASP A 19 -38.65 17.24 -17.62
C ASP A 19 -38.92 16.16 -16.57
N ALA A 20 -40.01 15.40 -16.72
CA ALA A 20 -40.33 14.30 -15.82
C ALA A 20 -39.35 13.13 -15.98
N VAL A 21 -38.98 12.83 -17.23
CA VAL A 21 -38.00 11.79 -17.56
C VAL A 21 -36.61 12.15 -17.04
N GLU A 22 -36.18 13.40 -17.23
CA GLU A 22 -34.90 13.94 -16.74
C GLU A 22 -34.80 13.84 -15.21
N ARG A 23 -35.84 14.29 -14.47
CA ARG A 23 -35.84 14.23 -13.00
C ARG A 23 -35.73 12.81 -12.51
N ARG A 24 -36.51 11.89 -13.10
CA ARG A 24 -36.47 10.48 -12.71
C ARG A 24 -35.13 9.83 -13.04
N PHE A 25 -34.55 10.17 -14.19
CA PHE A 25 -33.19 9.74 -14.54
C PHE A 25 -32.18 10.21 -13.48
N LEU A 26 -32.21 11.48 -13.09
CA LEU A 26 -31.29 12.03 -12.09
C LEU A 26 -31.48 11.38 -10.70
N GLU A 27 -32.71 11.06 -10.31
CA GLU A 27 -32.99 10.30 -9.08
C GLU A 27 -32.33 8.92 -9.13
N VAL A 28 -32.52 8.18 -10.22
CA VAL A 28 -31.92 6.84 -10.37
C VAL A 28 -30.39 6.90 -10.36
N VAL A 29 -29.79 7.89 -11.05
CA VAL A 29 -28.34 8.12 -11.02
C VAL A 29 -27.84 8.39 -9.60
N LYS A 30 -28.53 9.25 -8.83
CA LYS A 30 -28.17 9.55 -7.44
C LYS A 30 -28.26 8.33 -6.55
N ASP A 31 -29.35 7.56 -6.66
CA ASP A 31 -29.55 6.34 -5.90
C ASP A 31 -28.44 5.32 -6.20
N GLN A 32 -28.05 5.19 -7.47
CA GLN A 32 -26.99 4.29 -7.89
C GLN A 32 -25.61 4.72 -7.35
N VAL A 33 -25.28 6.01 -7.47
CA VAL A 33 -24.06 6.58 -6.87
C VAL A 33 -24.02 6.37 -5.36
N GLN A 34 -25.15 6.54 -4.68
CA GLN A 34 -25.26 6.37 -3.23
C GLN A 34 -25.12 4.90 -2.82
N LYS A 35 -25.73 3.96 -3.55
CA LYS A 35 -25.59 2.51 -3.28
C LYS A 35 -24.13 2.05 -3.33
N VAL A 36 -23.41 2.45 -4.36
CA VAL A 36 -21.98 2.09 -4.54
C VAL A 36 -21.09 2.68 -3.44
N SER A 37 -21.50 3.81 -2.85
CA SER A 37 -20.73 4.44 -1.78
C SER A 37 -20.56 3.54 -0.54
N PHE A 38 -21.41 2.54 -0.37
CA PHE A 38 -21.38 1.59 0.75
C PHE A 38 -20.84 0.19 0.38
N ASN A 39 -20.49 -0.04 -0.90
CA ASN A 39 -20.04 -1.35 -1.38
C ASN A 39 -18.51 -1.48 -1.35
N TYR A 40 -18.02 -2.55 -0.70
CA TYR A 40 -16.59 -2.83 -0.57
C TYR A 40 -16.04 -3.64 -1.75
N GLU A 41 -16.84 -4.52 -2.36
CA GLU A 41 -16.41 -5.44 -3.41
C GLU A 41 -16.22 -4.76 -4.77
N GLU A 42 -15.05 -4.97 -5.40
CA GLU A 42 -14.73 -4.35 -6.69
C GLU A 42 -15.61 -4.87 -7.84
N GLU A 43 -16.12 -6.11 -7.74
CA GLU A 43 -16.97 -6.69 -8.76
C GLU A 43 -18.36 -6.03 -8.77
N ASP A 44 -18.96 -5.82 -7.61
CA ASP A 44 -20.22 -5.07 -7.46
C ASP A 44 -20.08 -3.64 -7.98
N VAL A 45 -18.93 -3.00 -7.71
CA VAL A 45 -18.65 -1.63 -8.18
C VAL A 45 -18.57 -1.58 -9.70
N ARG A 46 -17.95 -2.58 -10.34
CA ARG A 46 -17.89 -2.68 -11.81
C ARG A 46 -19.27 -2.93 -12.42
N GLN A 47 -20.09 -3.77 -11.79
CA GLN A 47 -21.46 -4.02 -12.23
C GLN A 47 -22.31 -2.74 -12.15
N GLU A 48 -22.19 -2.00 -11.06
CA GLU A 48 -22.90 -0.73 -10.88
C GLU A 48 -22.37 0.38 -11.81
N GLU A 49 -21.06 0.43 -12.08
CA GLU A 49 -20.51 1.33 -13.10
C GLU A 49 -21.04 0.99 -14.50
N ALA A 50 -21.08 -0.29 -14.85
CA ALA A 50 -21.62 -0.75 -16.12
C ALA A 50 -23.13 -0.42 -16.24
N ALA A 51 -23.89 -0.61 -15.17
CA ALA A 51 -25.30 -0.27 -15.12
C ALA A 51 -25.53 1.26 -15.20
N LEU A 52 -24.68 2.07 -14.57
CA LEU A 52 -24.72 3.53 -14.70
C LEU A 52 -24.42 3.99 -16.13
N ARG A 53 -23.39 3.41 -16.78
CA ARG A 53 -23.06 3.67 -18.18
C ARG A 53 -24.20 3.29 -19.12
N ASP A 54 -24.82 2.13 -18.90
CA ASP A 54 -25.97 1.65 -19.66
C ASP A 54 -27.21 2.53 -19.44
N LEU A 55 -27.46 3.01 -18.22
CA LEU A 55 -28.53 3.97 -17.92
C LEU A 55 -28.34 5.29 -18.69
N HIS A 56 -27.12 5.85 -18.66
CA HIS A 56 -26.76 7.03 -19.46
C HIS A 56 -26.93 6.76 -20.96
N GLY A 57 -26.45 5.63 -21.47
CA GLY A 57 -26.59 5.25 -22.87
C GLY A 57 -28.05 5.17 -23.33
N ARG A 58 -28.91 4.51 -22.55
CA ARG A 58 -30.35 4.42 -22.83
C ARG A 58 -31.05 5.78 -22.76
N PHE A 59 -30.71 6.63 -21.80
CA PHE A 59 -31.23 7.99 -21.72
C PHE A 59 -30.82 8.82 -22.95
N PHE A 60 -29.55 8.78 -23.34
CA PHE A 60 -29.06 9.53 -24.48
C PHE A 60 -29.68 9.06 -25.80
N GLN A 61 -29.82 7.74 -26.00
CA GLN A 61 -30.57 7.19 -27.14
C GLN A 61 -32.02 7.68 -27.17
N TYR A 62 -32.71 7.66 -26.03
CA TYR A 62 -34.06 8.21 -25.91
C TYR A 62 -34.10 9.69 -26.31
N THR A 63 -33.19 10.52 -25.77
CA THR A 63 -33.20 11.96 -26.09
C THR A 63 -32.87 12.26 -27.55
N VAL A 64 -32.04 11.47 -28.22
CA VAL A 64 -31.80 11.60 -29.67
C VAL A 64 -33.09 11.34 -30.47
N GLN A 65 -33.86 10.31 -30.09
CA GLN A 65 -35.17 10.07 -30.71
C GLN A 65 -36.16 11.19 -30.42
N TRP A 66 -36.18 11.68 -29.18
CA TRP A 66 -37.01 12.83 -28.78
C TRP A 66 -36.70 14.07 -29.62
N ILE A 67 -35.42 14.41 -29.86
CA ILE A 67 -35.02 15.54 -30.71
C ILE A 67 -35.62 15.42 -32.13
N LEU A 68 -35.62 14.21 -32.70
CA LEU A 68 -36.16 13.95 -34.04
C LEU A 68 -37.68 14.06 -34.08
N GLN A 69 -38.37 13.55 -33.06
CA GLN A 69 -39.83 13.61 -32.95
C GLN A 69 -40.30 15.06 -32.73
N GLU A 70 -39.72 15.74 -31.75
CA GLU A 70 -40.03 17.11 -31.38
C GLU A 70 -39.75 18.07 -32.54
N GLY A 71 -38.64 17.86 -33.27
CA GLY A 71 -38.28 18.63 -34.46
C GLY A 71 -39.20 18.41 -35.66
N ARG A 72 -39.90 17.27 -35.75
CA ARG A 72 -40.97 17.03 -36.76
C ARG A 72 -42.29 17.68 -36.35
N ALA A 73 -42.60 17.68 -35.06
CA ALA A 73 -43.83 18.27 -34.52
C ALA A 73 -43.83 19.81 -34.59
N HIS A 74 -42.66 20.45 -34.52
CA HIS A 74 -42.53 21.90 -34.51
C HIS A 74 -42.02 22.43 -35.87
N THR A 75 -42.96 22.79 -36.76
CA THR A 75 -42.65 23.48 -38.02
C THR A 75 -42.69 24.99 -37.83
N GLY A 76 -41.53 25.65 -37.90
CA GLY A 76 -41.40 27.11 -37.95
C GLY A 76 -40.26 27.50 -38.89
N THR A 77 -40.27 28.73 -39.42
CA THR A 77 -39.19 29.24 -40.28
C THR A 77 -38.04 29.71 -39.39
N PRO A 78 -36.95 28.93 -39.23
CA PRO A 78 -35.86 29.33 -38.36
C PRO A 78 -35.11 30.53 -38.95
N VAL A 79 -34.47 31.32 -38.08
CA VAL A 79 -33.48 32.31 -38.51
C VAL A 79 -32.36 31.58 -39.29
N PRO A 80 -31.82 32.12 -40.41
CA PRO A 80 -30.83 31.42 -41.24
C PRO A 80 -29.62 30.86 -40.47
N GLU A 81 -29.16 31.60 -39.46
CA GLU A 81 -28.02 31.27 -38.59
C GLU A 81 -28.31 30.10 -37.63
N ALA A 82 -29.58 29.83 -37.30
CA ALA A 82 -29.97 28.75 -36.38
C ALA A 82 -29.57 27.37 -36.91
N THR A 83 -29.58 27.18 -38.23
CA THR A 83 -29.15 25.94 -38.88
C THR A 83 -27.67 25.65 -38.62
N LYS A 84 -26.82 26.69 -38.63
CA LYS A 84 -25.39 26.57 -38.34
C LYS A 84 -25.15 26.17 -36.89
N LEU A 85 -25.80 26.84 -35.94
CA LEU A 85 -25.69 26.52 -34.51
C LEU A 85 -26.18 25.10 -34.20
N ARG A 86 -27.27 24.64 -34.82
CA ARG A 86 -27.75 23.26 -34.69
C ARG A 86 -26.74 22.24 -35.21
N LYS A 87 -26.07 22.54 -36.33
CA LYS A 87 -25.01 21.67 -36.86
C LYS A 87 -23.82 21.60 -35.90
N GLN A 88 -23.43 22.71 -35.29
CA GLN A 88 -22.39 22.75 -34.27
C GLN A 88 -22.80 21.96 -33.02
N ALA A 89 -24.03 22.15 -32.53
CA ALA A 89 -24.57 21.40 -31.39
C ALA A 89 -24.55 19.89 -31.63
N ARG A 90 -24.97 19.43 -32.82
CA ARG A 90 -24.90 18.02 -33.21
C ARG A 90 -23.47 17.49 -33.21
N ALA A 91 -22.51 18.30 -33.65
CA ALA A 91 -21.10 17.89 -33.73
C ALA A 91 -20.46 17.68 -32.35
N VAL A 92 -20.95 18.35 -31.30
CA VAL A 92 -20.40 18.24 -29.93
C VAL A 92 -21.26 17.40 -28.98
N LEU A 93 -22.44 16.96 -29.42
CA LEU A 93 -23.42 16.26 -28.59
C LEU A 93 -22.88 14.93 -28.04
N GLU A 94 -22.28 14.12 -28.91
CA GLU A 94 -21.75 12.79 -28.54
C GLU A 94 -20.59 12.92 -27.53
N ASP A 95 -19.69 13.88 -27.75
CA ASP A 95 -18.59 14.14 -26.81
C ASP A 95 -19.11 14.62 -25.45
N LEU A 96 -20.11 15.51 -25.42
CA LEU A 96 -20.74 15.94 -24.18
C LEU A 96 -21.37 14.76 -23.42
N GLN A 97 -22.11 13.90 -24.12
CA GLN A 97 -22.74 12.70 -23.55
C GLN A 97 -21.71 11.74 -22.95
N ARG A 98 -20.61 11.47 -23.67
CA ARG A 98 -19.49 10.65 -23.19
C ARG A 98 -18.91 11.22 -21.90
N HIS A 99 -18.56 12.51 -21.91
CA HIS A 99 -17.91 13.13 -20.76
C HIS A 99 -18.84 13.30 -19.54
N MET A 100 -20.15 13.49 -19.74
CA MET A 100 -21.12 13.45 -18.64
C MET A 100 -21.22 12.07 -17.98
N THR A 101 -21.07 10.99 -18.77
CA THR A 101 -21.05 9.62 -18.25
C THR A 101 -19.77 9.39 -17.45
N GLU A 102 -18.61 9.76 -18.00
CA GLU A 102 -17.31 9.67 -17.32
C GLU A 102 -17.28 10.48 -16.02
N PHE A 103 -17.85 11.70 -16.05
CA PHE A 103 -18.00 12.54 -14.87
C PHE A 103 -18.79 11.83 -13.77
N SER A 104 -19.93 11.23 -14.11
CA SER A 104 -20.80 10.55 -13.14
C SER A 104 -20.12 9.30 -12.56
N CYS A 105 -19.39 8.54 -13.37
CA CYS A 105 -18.58 7.41 -12.91
C CYS A 105 -17.45 7.89 -11.98
N CYS A 106 -16.73 8.94 -12.34
CA CYS A 106 -15.67 9.52 -11.51
C CYS A 106 -16.22 10.02 -10.15
N TYR A 107 -17.36 10.71 -10.17
CA TYR A 107 -18.04 11.17 -8.96
C TYR A 107 -18.45 10.00 -8.05
N MET A 108 -18.96 8.90 -8.62
CA MET A 108 -19.28 7.68 -7.91
C MET A 108 -18.06 7.08 -7.20
N HIS A 109 -16.95 6.89 -7.94
CA HIS A 109 -15.70 6.35 -7.41
C HIS A 109 -15.15 7.19 -6.26
N ILE A 110 -15.09 8.51 -6.41
CA ILE A 110 -14.60 9.40 -5.34
C ILE A 110 -15.47 9.31 -4.07
N ASN A 111 -16.80 9.30 -4.20
CA ASN A 111 -17.69 9.19 -3.03
C ASN A 111 -17.53 7.85 -2.32
N ARG A 112 -17.38 6.75 -3.06
CA ARG A 112 -17.07 5.43 -2.50
C ARG A 112 -15.75 5.48 -1.74
N PHE A 113 -14.68 5.93 -2.39
CA PHE A 113 -13.35 6.00 -1.78
C PHE A 113 -13.34 6.84 -0.49
N MET A 114 -14.02 7.98 -0.49
CA MET A 114 -14.17 8.79 0.72
C MET A 114 -14.94 8.07 1.84
N THR A 115 -15.98 7.30 1.50
CA THR A 115 -16.76 6.54 2.49
C THR A 115 -15.92 5.41 3.09
N LEU A 116 -15.21 4.64 2.26
CA LEU A 116 -14.29 3.60 2.71
C LEU A 116 -13.24 4.14 3.68
N LEU A 117 -12.60 5.27 3.36
CA LEU A 117 -11.61 5.88 4.24
C LEU A 117 -12.22 6.41 5.54
N ARG A 118 -13.42 6.99 5.50
CA ARG A 118 -14.12 7.46 6.71
C ARG A 118 -14.47 6.31 7.65
N ASP A 119 -14.91 5.18 7.11
CA ASP A 119 -15.27 4.03 7.92
C ASP A 119 -14.04 3.38 8.55
N GLU A 120 -12.91 3.27 7.83
CA GLU A 120 -11.66 2.82 8.44
C GLU A 120 -11.17 3.80 9.53
N ILE A 121 -11.18 5.12 9.26
CA ILE A 121 -10.81 6.14 10.25
C ILE A 121 -11.65 5.96 11.52
N ARG A 122 -12.96 5.76 11.42
CA ARG A 122 -13.84 5.55 12.58
C ARG A 122 -13.53 4.24 13.32
N GLN A 123 -13.27 3.16 12.59
CA GLN A 123 -12.88 1.88 13.18
C GLN A 123 -11.57 2.03 13.95
N GLU A 124 -10.58 2.67 13.35
CA GLU A 124 -9.26 2.89 13.94
C GLU A 124 -9.29 3.90 15.10
N GLU A 125 -10.11 4.96 15.04
CA GLU A 125 -10.34 5.86 16.18
C GLU A 125 -10.90 5.11 17.40
N THR A 126 -11.84 4.20 17.15
CA THR A 126 -12.44 3.37 18.21
C THR A 126 -11.41 2.40 18.79
N ARG A 127 -10.58 1.82 17.92
CA ARG A 127 -9.57 0.81 18.27
C ARG A 127 -8.36 1.41 19.00
N LEU A 128 -7.94 2.61 18.59
CA LEU A 128 -6.79 3.35 19.14
C LEU A 128 -7.17 4.28 20.29
N ALA A 129 -8.41 4.20 20.81
CA ALA A 129 -8.91 5.03 21.90
C ALA A 129 -7.95 5.00 23.12
N GLY A 130 -7.06 6.00 23.20
CA GLY A 130 -6.01 6.13 24.22
C GLY A 130 -4.57 6.33 23.70
N HIS A 131 -4.27 6.01 22.43
CA HIS A 131 -2.91 6.06 21.86
C HIS A 131 -2.74 6.96 20.63
N VAL A 132 -3.83 7.59 20.16
CA VAL A 132 -3.75 8.54 19.05
C VAL A 132 -3.01 9.79 19.52
N ALA A 133 -1.85 10.06 18.92
CA ALA A 133 -1.09 11.27 19.22
C ALA A 133 -1.87 12.50 18.74
N THR A 134 -2.53 13.19 19.67
CA THR A 134 -3.20 14.46 19.42
C THR A 134 -2.18 15.53 19.03
N GLY A 135 -2.44 16.28 17.96
CA GLY A 135 -1.60 17.41 17.53
C GLY A 135 -0.52 17.09 16.49
N VAL A 136 -0.45 15.85 15.98
CA VAL A 136 0.44 15.49 14.87
C VAL A 136 -0.26 15.81 13.55
N LYS A 137 0.21 16.84 12.84
CA LYS A 137 -0.26 17.14 11.48
C LYS A 137 0.55 16.34 10.46
N TRP A 138 -0.14 15.78 9.48
CA TRP A 138 0.51 15.23 8.29
C TRP A 138 1.14 16.35 7.48
N THR A 139 2.40 16.20 7.10
CA THR A 139 3.12 17.11 6.19
C THR A 139 3.53 16.35 4.94
N SER A 140 3.86 17.07 3.86
CA SER A 140 4.40 16.46 2.63
C SER A 140 5.59 15.53 2.88
N ASP A 141 6.38 15.84 3.90
CA ASP A 141 7.60 15.10 4.27
C ASP A 141 7.31 13.78 4.99
N ALA A 142 6.09 13.59 5.52
CA ALA A 142 5.70 12.38 6.23
C ALA A 142 5.59 11.16 5.29
N GLY A 143 5.21 11.37 4.02
CA GLY A 143 5.11 10.31 3.01
C GLY A 143 6.45 9.62 2.72
N PRO A 144 7.50 10.36 2.32
CA PRO A 144 8.84 9.82 2.12
C PRO A 144 9.42 9.14 3.37
N VAL A 145 9.15 9.70 4.55
CA VAL A 145 9.61 9.13 5.83
C VAL A 145 8.94 7.78 6.09
N ILE A 146 7.64 7.65 5.83
CA ILE A 146 6.93 6.37 5.95
C ILE A 146 7.47 5.36 4.94
N ALA A 147 7.65 5.73 3.68
CA ALA A 147 8.23 4.83 2.68
C ALA A 147 9.61 4.31 3.10
N ARG A 148 10.45 5.17 3.68
CA ARG A 148 11.75 4.77 4.24
C ARG A 148 11.60 3.79 5.41
N TYR A 149 10.68 4.05 6.34
CA TYR A 149 10.42 3.14 7.47
C TYR A 149 9.87 1.79 7.02
N LYS A 150 9.05 1.75 5.96
CA LYS A 150 8.58 0.50 5.34
C LYS A 150 9.74 -0.33 4.80
N GLN A 151 10.69 0.30 4.10
CA GLN A 151 11.89 -0.38 3.62
C GLN A 151 12.76 -0.89 4.78
N GLN A 152 12.96 -0.05 5.80
CA GLN A 152 13.72 -0.43 7.00
C GLN A 152 13.07 -1.59 7.76
N LYS A 153 11.72 -1.64 7.86
CA LYS A 153 10.98 -2.77 8.45
C LYS A 153 11.33 -4.06 7.74
N LYS A 154 11.24 -4.08 6.41
CA LYS A 154 11.50 -5.27 5.60
C LYS A 154 12.92 -5.80 5.87
N THR A 155 13.91 -4.93 5.80
CA THR A 155 15.31 -5.29 6.06
C THR A 155 15.53 -5.79 7.49
N ALA A 156 14.91 -5.14 8.49
CA ALA A 156 15.03 -5.55 9.89
C ALA A 156 14.40 -6.93 10.15
N LEU A 157 13.23 -7.21 9.56
CA LEU A 157 12.58 -8.53 9.65
C LEU A 157 13.42 -9.64 9.01
N GLU A 158 13.91 -9.42 7.79
CA GLU A 158 14.80 -10.35 7.09
C GLU A 158 16.07 -10.61 7.93
N THR A 159 16.63 -9.56 8.55
CA THR A 159 17.79 -9.70 9.42
C THR A 159 17.46 -10.49 10.69
N CYS A 160 16.32 -10.24 11.33
CA CYS A 160 15.89 -11.01 12.51
C CYS A 160 15.77 -12.51 12.19
N GLN A 161 15.11 -12.85 11.09
CA GLN A 161 14.97 -14.26 10.64
C GLN A 161 16.34 -14.89 10.38
N ARG A 162 17.23 -14.16 9.70
CA ARG A 162 18.61 -14.59 9.46
C ARG A 162 19.36 -14.85 10.77
N MET A 163 19.23 -13.95 11.76
CA MET A 163 19.91 -14.11 13.05
C MET A 163 19.38 -15.31 13.85
N GLN A 164 18.07 -15.59 13.81
CA GLN A 164 17.50 -16.79 14.45
C GLN A 164 18.05 -18.07 13.83
N GLN A 165 18.14 -18.13 12.50
CA GLN A 165 18.74 -19.27 11.79
C GLN A 165 20.24 -19.40 12.08
N ALA A 166 20.98 -18.28 12.09
CA ALA A 166 22.40 -18.24 12.42
C ALA A 166 22.65 -18.73 13.85
N ARG A 167 21.81 -18.32 14.81
CA ARG A 167 21.89 -18.75 16.19
C ARG A 167 21.78 -20.26 16.34
N ALA A 168 20.81 -20.89 15.66
CA ALA A 168 20.63 -22.35 15.71
C ALA A 168 21.88 -23.09 15.21
N VAL A 169 22.54 -22.58 14.16
CA VAL A 169 23.81 -23.14 13.67
C VAL A 169 24.91 -22.98 14.72
N LEU A 170 25.02 -21.80 15.35
CA LEU A 170 26.05 -21.55 16.35
C LEU A 170 25.84 -22.34 17.64
N GLU A 171 24.59 -22.58 18.05
CA GLU A 171 24.26 -23.44 19.20
C GLU A 171 24.69 -24.91 18.96
N ASP A 172 24.57 -25.43 17.73
CA ASP A 172 25.10 -26.76 17.36
C ASP A 172 26.63 -26.82 17.37
N LEU A 173 27.30 -25.68 17.14
CA LEU A 173 28.76 -25.57 17.08
C LEU A 173 29.43 -25.23 18.42
N GLU A 174 28.69 -24.71 19.39
CA GLU A 174 29.20 -24.36 20.73
C GLU A 174 29.91 -25.55 21.43
N PRO A 175 29.39 -26.81 21.37
CA PRO A 175 30.11 -27.96 21.91
C PRO A 175 31.47 -28.21 21.25
N ASP A 176 31.60 -27.95 19.95
CA ASP A 176 32.86 -28.14 19.23
C ASP A 176 33.88 -27.06 19.61
N PHE A 177 33.45 -25.81 19.79
CA PHE A 177 34.29 -24.75 20.39
C PHE A 177 34.78 -25.14 21.80
N GLN A 178 33.90 -25.67 22.65
CA GLN A 178 34.25 -26.11 24.01
C GLN A 178 35.21 -27.30 24.00
N LYS A 179 35.02 -28.28 23.11
CA LYS A 179 35.95 -29.41 22.95
C LYS A 179 37.35 -28.95 22.56
N ILE A 180 37.46 -28.03 21.61
CA ILE A 180 38.76 -27.45 21.20
C ILE A 180 39.40 -26.74 22.40
N HIS A 181 38.65 -25.89 23.10
CA HIS A 181 39.13 -25.14 24.26
C HIS A 181 39.62 -26.07 25.39
N GLN A 182 38.81 -27.06 25.78
CA GLN A 182 39.16 -28.02 26.83
C GLN A 182 40.32 -28.93 26.40
N GLY A 183 40.39 -29.32 25.13
CA GLY A 183 41.50 -30.12 24.59
C GLY A 183 42.83 -29.37 24.70
N ILE A 184 42.84 -28.07 24.38
CA ILE A 184 44.02 -27.22 24.52
C ILE A 184 44.45 -27.10 26.00
N ILE A 185 43.51 -26.87 26.93
CA ILE A 185 43.80 -26.83 28.38
C ILE A 185 44.44 -28.15 28.85
N ARG A 186 43.87 -29.28 28.43
CA ARG A 186 44.33 -30.62 28.83
C ARG A 186 45.75 -30.88 28.32
N MET A 187 46.05 -30.53 27.07
CA MET A 187 47.35 -30.82 26.45
C MET A 187 48.46 -29.81 26.77
N TYR A 188 48.13 -28.51 26.88
CA TYR A 188 49.13 -27.43 26.91
C TYR A 188 49.08 -26.54 28.15
N GLY A 189 47.97 -26.58 28.91
CA GLY A 189 47.76 -25.70 30.06
C GLY A 189 46.87 -24.49 29.73
N GLY A 190 46.26 -23.90 30.77
CA GLY A 190 45.30 -22.80 30.62
C GLY A 190 45.90 -21.50 30.10
N ASP A 191 47.18 -21.24 30.40
CA ASP A 191 47.94 -20.07 29.97
C ASP A 191 48.20 -20.03 28.45
N LYS A 192 48.18 -21.19 27.79
CA LYS A 192 48.41 -21.32 26.34
C LYS A 192 47.14 -21.22 25.50
N VAL A 193 45.97 -21.27 26.12
CA VAL A 193 44.70 -21.41 25.40
C VAL A 193 44.42 -20.24 24.50
N GLU A 194 44.53 -19.01 25.01
CA GLU A 194 44.26 -17.81 24.23
C GLU A 194 45.20 -17.70 23.04
N ALA A 195 46.51 -17.91 23.25
CA ALA A 195 47.52 -17.82 22.21
C ALA A 195 47.31 -18.83 21.07
N LEU A 196 46.85 -20.04 21.40
CA LEU A 196 46.62 -21.12 20.44
C LEU A 196 45.25 -21.03 19.75
N GLN A 197 44.22 -20.57 20.45
CA GLN A 197 42.86 -20.50 19.93
C GLN A 197 42.62 -19.22 19.11
N ARG A 198 43.28 -18.10 19.46
CA ARG A 198 43.09 -16.80 18.79
C ARG A 198 43.33 -16.83 17.27
N PRO A 199 44.39 -17.47 16.74
CA PRO A 199 44.60 -17.55 15.29
C PRO A 199 43.47 -18.29 14.55
N LEU A 200 42.93 -19.36 15.15
CA LEU A 200 41.79 -20.09 14.62
C LEU A 200 40.54 -19.20 14.58
N THR A 201 40.20 -18.57 15.71
CA THR A 201 39.05 -17.67 15.82
C THR A 201 39.16 -16.49 14.84
N ALA A 202 40.34 -15.88 14.72
CA ALA A 202 40.59 -14.78 13.79
C ALA A 202 40.41 -15.22 12.32
N ALA A 203 40.97 -16.36 11.93
CA ALA A 203 40.83 -16.89 10.57
C ALA A 203 39.37 -17.22 10.23
N LEU A 204 38.63 -17.82 11.16
CA LEU A 204 37.21 -18.10 10.99
C LEU A 204 36.40 -16.80 10.82
N ARG A 205 36.62 -15.78 11.66
CA ARG A 205 35.94 -14.47 11.53
C ARG A 205 36.15 -13.83 10.16
N MET A 206 37.35 -14.00 9.58
CA MET A 206 37.72 -13.41 8.30
C MET A 206 37.39 -14.31 7.09
N ARG A 207 36.70 -15.44 7.28
CA ARG A 207 36.39 -16.43 6.23
C ARG A 207 37.63 -17.04 5.56
N GLU A 208 38.75 -17.04 6.27
CA GLU A 208 40.02 -17.57 5.78
C GLU A 208 40.16 -19.06 6.17
N PHE A 209 39.27 -19.91 5.64
CA PHE A 209 39.16 -21.32 6.07
C PHE A 209 40.45 -22.13 5.88
N LYS A 210 41.28 -21.79 4.88
CA LYS A 210 42.62 -22.38 4.72
C LYS A 210 43.56 -22.01 5.88
N ARG A 211 43.53 -20.75 6.33
CA ARG A 211 44.31 -20.32 7.50
C ARG A 211 43.77 -20.90 8.80
N ALA A 212 42.44 -21.07 8.91
CA ALA A 212 41.82 -21.74 10.05
C ALA A 212 42.32 -23.20 10.18
N ARG A 213 42.36 -23.95 9.07
CA ARG A 213 42.92 -25.31 9.02
C ARG A 213 44.42 -25.32 9.40
N GLY A 214 45.19 -24.35 8.92
CA GLY A 214 46.59 -24.15 9.32
C GLY A 214 46.76 -23.91 10.83
N ALA A 215 45.90 -23.08 11.42
CA ALA A 215 45.93 -22.83 12.87
C ALA A 215 45.64 -24.11 13.68
N VAL A 216 44.73 -24.97 13.21
CA VAL A 216 44.48 -26.29 13.84
C VAL A 216 45.73 -27.17 13.79
N ALA A 217 46.44 -27.20 12.66
CA ALA A 217 47.71 -27.94 12.56
C ALA A 217 48.73 -27.41 13.57
N THR A 218 48.88 -26.09 13.70
CA THR A 218 49.76 -25.47 14.70
C THR A 218 49.37 -25.83 16.13
N ILE A 219 48.07 -25.87 16.44
CA ILE A 219 47.60 -26.33 17.76
C ILE A 219 48.12 -27.75 18.02
N LEU A 220 47.92 -28.67 17.08
CA LEU A 220 48.28 -30.09 17.23
C LEU A 220 49.80 -30.35 17.26
N GLU A 221 50.59 -29.51 16.59
CA GLU A 221 52.07 -29.61 16.53
C GLU A 221 52.78 -28.94 17.73
N THR A 222 52.06 -28.17 18.54
CA THR A 222 52.64 -27.48 19.70
C THR A 222 53.19 -28.49 20.72
N PRO A 223 54.37 -28.23 21.34
CA PRO A 223 54.89 -29.09 22.39
C PRO A 223 53.94 -29.20 23.59
N ARG A 224 53.63 -30.45 23.98
CA ARG A 224 52.72 -30.78 25.09
C ARG A 224 53.35 -30.42 26.44
N LYS A 225 52.52 -30.15 27.44
CA LYS A 225 53.01 -29.94 28.81
C LYS A 225 53.56 -31.23 29.42
N PHE A 226 54.47 -31.09 30.37
CA PHE A 226 55.05 -32.22 31.09
C PHE A 226 53.98 -32.98 31.88
N GLY A 227 54.01 -34.33 31.82
CA GLY A 227 53.10 -35.21 32.57
C GLY A 227 51.81 -35.63 31.87
N VAL A 228 51.59 -35.28 30.59
CA VAL A 228 50.48 -35.83 29.79
C VAL A 228 50.90 -37.18 29.21
N ASP A 229 50.15 -38.24 29.51
CA ASP A 229 50.42 -39.57 28.96
C ASP A 229 50.08 -39.64 27.46
N GLN A 230 50.76 -40.53 26.74
CA GLN A 230 50.69 -40.60 25.29
C GLN A 230 49.29 -41.00 24.78
N LYS A 231 48.59 -41.88 25.49
CA LYS A 231 47.25 -42.35 25.11
C LYS A 231 46.20 -41.26 25.24
N THR A 232 46.22 -40.51 26.35
CA THR A 232 45.36 -39.34 26.54
C THR A 232 45.65 -38.26 25.50
N ALA A 233 46.91 -38.03 25.18
CA ALA A 233 47.28 -37.02 24.19
C ALA A 233 46.80 -37.38 22.77
N GLU A 234 46.88 -38.65 22.37
CA GLU A 234 46.35 -39.13 21.08
C GLU A 234 44.83 -38.95 21.02
N GLN A 235 44.11 -39.38 22.05
CA GLN A 235 42.65 -39.24 22.13
C GLN A 235 42.19 -37.78 22.07
N VAL A 236 42.80 -36.90 22.88
CA VAL A 236 42.46 -35.47 22.87
C VAL A 236 42.84 -34.81 21.54
N SER A 237 43.93 -35.23 20.90
CA SER A 237 44.31 -34.71 19.57
C SER A 237 43.28 -35.07 18.51
N ASP A 238 42.76 -36.30 18.54
CA ASP A 238 41.73 -36.75 17.61
C ASP A 238 40.40 -36.03 17.86
N ASP A 239 40.01 -35.84 19.12
CA ASP A 239 38.80 -35.08 19.49
C ASP A 239 38.90 -33.63 19.00
N VAL A 240 40.04 -32.96 19.21
CA VAL A 240 40.27 -31.58 18.73
C VAL A 240 40.26 -31.54 17.21
N ARG A 241 40.87 -32.51 16.52
CA ARG A 241 40.88 -32.57 15.06
C ARG A 241 39.48 -32.74 14.49
N GLN A 242 38.68 -33.64 15.04
CA GLN A 242 37.30 -33.88 14.60
C GLN A 242 36.41 -32.66 14.85
N ALA A 243 36.46 -32.10 16.06
CA ALA A 243 35.69 -30.90 16.42
C ALA A 243 36.07 -29.70 15.54
N ALA A 244 37.37 -29.48 15.32
CA ALA A 244 37.84 -28.38 14.50
C ALA A 244 37.51 -28.55 13.01
N SER A 245 37.56 -29.77 12.46
CA SER A 245 37.14 -30.02 11.08
C SER A 245 35.65 -29.72 10.93
N ARG A 246 34.81 -30.29 11.79
CA ARG A 246 33.35 -30.05 11.75
C ARG A 246 33.04 -28.55 11.89
N LEU A 247 33.68 -27.86 12.83
CA LEU A 247 33.52 -26.43 13.03
C LEU A 247 33.85 -25.63 11.77
N ILE A 248 35.02 -25.87 11.16
CA ILE A 248 35.47 -25.15 9.97
C ILE A 248 34.53 -25.43 8.79
N ASP A 249 34.16 -26.68 8.57
CA ASP A 249 33.33 -27.09 7.43
C ASP A 249 31.90 -26.53 7.55
N GLN A 250 31.33 -26.49 8.76
CA GLN A 250 30.03 -25.86 9.00
C GLN A 250 30.07 -24.34 8.84
N CYS A 251 31.12 -23.68 9.35
CA CYS A 251 31.32 -22.25 9.14
C CYS A 251 31.49 -21.90 7.64
N GLU A 252 32.19 -22.74 6.88
CA GLU A 252 32.38 -22.58 5.43
C GLU A 252 31.06 -22.78 4.66
N LYS A 253 30.30 -23.82 5.02
CA LYS A 253 28.99 -24.11 4.44
C LYS A 253 27.96 -23.02 4.71
N HIS A 254 27.96 -22.43 5.91
CA HIS A 254 26.98 -21.44 6.36
C HIS A 254 27.52 -20.00 6.38
N GLN A 255 28.60 -19.71 5.65
CA GLN A 255 29.32 -18.42 5.74
C GLN A 255 28.45 -17.18 5.45
N ASP A 256 27.49 -17.27 4.53
CA ASP A 256 26.63 -16.13 4.18
C ASP A 256 25.57 -15.88 5.25
N LEU A 257 25.10 -16.95 5.90
CA LEU A 257 24.16 -16.86 7.02
C LEU A 257 24.81 -16.26 8.25
N LEU A 258 26.05 -16.69 8.55
CA LEU A 258 26.82 -16.27 9.72
C LEU A 258 27.51 -14.90 9.55
N ALA A 259 27.43 -14.29 8.38
CA ALA A 259 28.06 -13.01 8.09
C ALA A 259 27.38 -11.84 8.82
N SER A 260 28.16 -11.03 9.53
CA SER A 260 27.74 -9.70 9.95
C SER A 260 27.73 -8.72 8.77
N ASP A 261 27.15 -7.53 8.99
CA ASP A 261 27.13 -6.46 8.00
C ASP A 261 28.54 -5.92 7.68
N GLU A 262 29.49 -6.13 8.58
CA GLU A 262 30.93 -5.84 8.38
C GLU A 262 31.67 -6.96 7.63
N GLY A 263 30.96 -8.02 7.22
CA GLY A 263 31.51 -9.18 6.52
C GLY A 263 32.18 -10.22 7.43
N ARG A 264 32.23 -10.01 8.74
CA ARG A 264 32.85 -10.93 9.71
C ARG A 264 31.88 -12.03 10.12
N LEU A 265 32.36 -13.27 10.30
CA LEU A 265 31.49 -14.34 10.80
C LEU A 265 31.20 -14.17 12.30
N TYR A 266 29.93 -14.30 12.67
CA TYR A 266 29.54 -14.62 14.04
C TYR A 266 30.06 -16.00 14.39
N LEU A 267 30.64 -16.13 15.57
CA LEU A 267 31.21 -17.38 16.08
C LEU A 267 30.54 -17.84 17.37
N LYS A 268 29.72 -16.98 18.01
CA LYS A 268 28.99 -17.33 19.23
C LYS A 268 27.52 -16.93 19.14
N PRO A 269 26.60 -17.72 19.74
CA PRO A 269 25.17 -17.37 19.80
C PRO A 269 24.90 -15.97 20.37
N ILE A 270 25.65 -15.57 21.41
CA ILE A 270 25.47 -14.26 22.05
C ILE A 270 25.75 -13.07 21.10
N GLU A 271 26.61 -13.25 20.09
CA GLU A 271 26.89 -12.21 19.10
C GLU A 271 25.69 -12.05 18.16
N THR A 272 25.05 -13.16 17.75
CA THR A 272 23.81 -13.13 16.98
C THR A 272 22.64 -12.56 17.78
N ASP A 273 22.56 -12.85 19.09
CA ASP A 273 21.53 -12.29 19.97
C ASP A 273 21.66 -10.77 20.11
N GLN A 274 22.87 -10.23 20.19
CA GLN A 274 23.09 -8.78 20.25
C GLN A 274 22.59 -8.08 18.98
N SER A 275 22.93 -8.63 17.81
CA SER A 275 22.46 -8.10 16.53
C SER A 275 20.95 -8.25 16.35
N TYR A 276 20.37 -9.38 16.74
CA TYR A 276 18.92 -9.59 16.78
C TYR A 276 18.23 -8.54 17.66
N ASN A 277 18.71 -8.35 18.89
CA ASN A 277 18.15 -7.38 19.83
C ASN A 277 18.26 -5.93 19.33
N ALA A 278 19.32 -5.58 18.59
CA ALA A 278 19.44 -4.27 17.95
C ALA A 278 18.33 -4.06 16.89
N GLN A 279 18.11 -5.06 16.02
CA GLN A 279 17.06 -4.99 14.99
C GLN A 279 15.65 -4.96 15.60
N VAL A 280 15.42 -5.71 16.66
CA VAL A 280 14.17 -5.64 17.44
C VAL A 280 13.92 -4.21 17.96
N ARG A 281 14.94 -3.54 18.50
CA ARG A 281 14.78 -2.16 18.99
C ARG A 281 14.41 -1.22 17.85
N GLU A 282 14.98 -1.41 16.66
CA GLU A 282 14.60 -0.66 15.47
C GLU A 282 13.14 -0.96 15.05
N LEU A 283 12.74 -2.23 15.02
CA LEU A 283 11.35 -2.62 14.74
C LEU A 283 10.36 -1.98 15.73
N ARG A 284 10.71 -1.87 17.02
CA ARG A 284 9.90 -1.15 18.02
C ARG A 284 9.79 0.35 17.73
N LYS A 285 10.89 1.00 17.33
CA LYS A 285 10.86 2.42 16.92
C LYS A 285 9.97 2.62 15.69
N ILE A 286 10.07 1.73 14.71
CA ILE A 286 9.23 1.74 13.51
C ILE A 286 7.76 1.57 13.89
N LYS A 287 7.44 0.61 14.74
CA LYS A 287 6.08 0.38 15.26
C LYS A 287 5.52 1.61 15.96
N ALA A 288 6.29 2.22 16.86
CA ALA A 288 5.86 3.43 17.57
C ALA A 288 5.65 4.62 16.62
N PHE A 289 6.55 4.80 15.63
CA PHE A 289 6.41 5.84 14.63
C PHE A 289 5.15 5.63 13.79
N LEU A 290 4.97 4.45 13.21
CA LEU A 290 3.81 4.19 12.36
C LEU A 290 2.50 4.27 13.16
N GLY A 291 2.46 3.75 14.39
CA GLY A 291 1.34 3.92 15.33
C GLY A 291 0.94 5.39 15.51
N LYS A 292 1.92 6.27 15.63
CA LYS A 292 1.71 7.71 15.81
C LYS A 292 1.19 8.42 14.57
N TYR A 293 1.64 8.03 13.37
CA TYR A 293 1.39 8.77 12.12
C TYR A 293 0.31 8.13 11.23
N TYR A 294 -0.17 6.94 11.55
CA TYR A 294 -1.17 6.25 10.74
C TYR A 294 -2.53 6.98 10.68
N MET A 295 -3.06 7.42 11.82
CA MET A 295 -4.29 8.22 11.85
C MET A 295 -4.17 9.54 11.05
N PRO A 296 -3.13 10.37 11.27
CA PRO A 296 -2.88 11.55 10.43
C PRO A 296 -2.75 11.25 8.93
N TYR A 297 -2.16 10.10 8.56
CA TYR A 297 -2.04 9.67 7.17
C TYR A 297 -3.42 9.43 6.53
N MET A 298 -4.28 8.66 7.20
CA MET A 298 -5.61 8.35 6.70
C MET A 298 -6.45 9.61 6.55
N GLN A 299 -6.37 10.53 7.52
CA GLN A 299 -7.04 11.82 7.45
C GLN A 299 -6.55 12.64 6.25
N PHE A 300 -5.22 12.71 6.03
CA PHE A 300 -4.67 13.40 4.87
C PHE A 300 -5.15 12.80 3.53
N LYS A 301 -5.26 11.47 3.45
CA LYS A 301 -5.78 10.80 2.25
C LYS A 301 -7.25 11.11 2.01
N LEU A 302 -8.06 11.17 3.08
CA LEU A 302 -9.45 11.61 2.99
C LEU A 302 -9.54 13.08 2.54
N ASP A 303 -8.70 13.96 3.08
CA ASP A 303 -8.64 15.38 2.69
C ASP A 303 -8.24 15.54 1.21
N MET A 304 -7.32 14.71 0.72
CA MET A 304 -6.94 14.70 -0.69
C MET A 304 -8.09 14.26 -1.61
N LEU A 305 -8.86 13.24 -1.21
CA LEU A 305 -10.07 12.83 -1.93
C LEU A 305 -11.15 13.92 -1.91
N MET A 306 -11.32 14.62 -0.78
CA MET A 306 -12.22 15.78 -0.71
C MET A 306 -11.80 16.87 -1.68
N HIS A 307 -10.50 17.18 -1.76
CA HIS A 307 -9.99 18.15 -2.72
C HIS A 307 -10.19 17.73 -4.18
N LEU A 308 -10.00 16.44 -4.49
CA LEU A 308 -10.29 15.88 -5.82
C LEU A 308 -11.78 15.97 -6.17
N LYS A 309 -12.68 15.73 -5.20
CA LYS A 309 -14.11 15.93 -5.35
C LYS A 309 -14.45 17.39 -5.66
N ASP A 310 -13.90 18.32 -4.89
CA ASP A 310 -14.12 19.75 -5.10
C ASP A 310 -13.62 20.18 -6.48
N LYS A 311 -12.44 19.70 -6.88
CA LYS A 311 -11.89 19.92 -8.22
C LYS A 311 -12.82 19.38 -9.31
N LEU A 312 -13.36 18.17 -9.15
CA LEU A 312 -14.33 17.60 -10.09
C LEU A 312 -15.58 18.49 -10.17
N LEU A 313 -16.09 18.98 -9.03
CA LEU A 313 -17.29 19.82 -8.97
C LEU A 313 -17.09 21.24 -9.54
N VAL A 314 -15.86 21.69 -9.79
CA VAL A 314 -15.61 22.91 -10.59
C VAL A 314 -16.17 22.78 -12.01
N ASN A 315 -16.18 21.56 -12.57
CA ASN A 315 -16.77 21.27 -13.88
C ASN A 315 -18.31 21.38 -13.86
N GLY A 316 -18.91 21.35 -12.67
CA GLY A 316 -20.34 21.39 -12.41
C GLY A 316 -20.81 20.23 -11.52
N SER A 317 -22.08 20.24 -11.13
CA SER A 317 -22.77 19.05 -10.61
C SER A 317 -23.44 18.27 -11.74
N VAL A 318 -23.80 17.01 -11.49
CA VAL A 318 -24.56 16.16 -12.45
C VAL A 318 -25.84 16.87 -12.90
N GLU A 319 -26.54 17.54 -11.99
CA GLU A 319 -27.76 18.32 -12.30
C GLU A 319 -27.48 19.54 -13.17
N SER A 320 -26.36 20.24 -12.91
CA SER A 320 -25.98 21.40 -13.73
C SER A 320 -25.58 21.00 -15.15
N LEU A 321 -24.89 19.87 -15.30
CA LEU A 321 -24.52 19.30 -16.59
C LEU A 321 -25.77 18.79 -17.32
N MET A 322 -26.72 18.18 -16.61
CA MET A 322 -28.00 17.75 -17.19
C MET A 322 -28.85 18.93 -17.64
N THR A 323 -28.90 20.01 -16.86
CA THR A 323 -29.57 21.25 -17.24
C THR A 323 -28.97 21.83 -18.53
N LEU A 324 -27.64 21.84 -18.64
CA LEU A 324 -26.93 22.29 -19.84
C LEU A 324 -27.26 21.37 -21.05
N TYR A 325 -27.19 20.05 -20.84
CA TYR A 325 -27.53 19.05 -21.84
C TYR A 325 -28.95 19.22 -22.37
N LYS A 326 -29.93 19.38 -21.47
CA LYS A 326 -31.33 19.61 -21.81
C LYS A 326 -31.53 20.89 -22.63
N ARG A 327 -30.89 21.99 -22.24
CA ARG A 327 -30.92 23.24 -23.01
C ARG A 327 -30.37 23.03 -24.42
N MET A 328 -29.29 22.26 -24.55
CA MET A 328 -28.69 21.91 -25.85
C MET A 328 -29.66 21.11 -26.73
N ILE A 329 -30.21 20.00 -26.24
CA ILE A 329 -31.12 19.17 -27.03
C ILE A 329 -32.44 19.90 -27.36
N THR A 330 -32.91 20.79 -26.48
CA THR A 330 -34.10 21.61 -26.74
C THR A 330 -33.87 22.61 -27.86
N GLY A 331 -32.73 23.32 -27.88
CA GLY A 331 -32.40 24.24 -28.97
C GLY A 331 -32.10 23.53 -30.30
N MET A 332 -31.69 22.25 -30.25
CA MET A 332 -31.60 21.40 -31.43
C MET A 332 -32.97 21.01 -32.00
N ALA A 333 -33.94 20.74 -31.13
CA ALA A 333 -35.27 20.25 -31.50
C ALA A 333 -36.22 21.39 -31.91
N ARG A 334 -36.29 22.46 -31.13
CA ARG A 334 -37.29 23.54 -31.30
C ARG A 334 -36.77 24.69 -32.15
N PRO A 335 -37.62 25.34 -32.98
CA PRO A 335 -37.19 26.44 -33.84
C PRO A 335 -36.78 27.67 -33.02
N MET A 336 -35.60 28.22 -33.34
CA MET A 336 -35.13 29.49 -32.82
C MET A 336 -35.66 30.61 -33.73
N ASN A 337 -36.77 31.23 -33.32
CA ASN A 337 -37.53 32.17 -34.16
C ASN A 337 -37.04 33.62 -34.07
N ASP A 338 -36.20 33.95 -33.09
CA ASP A 338 -35.70 35.30 -32.87
C ASP A 338 -34.19 35.32 -32.55
N ILE A 339 -33.57 36.48 -32.79
CA ILE A 339 -32.12 36.69 -32.63
C ILE A 339 -31.69 36.62 -31.16
N LYS A 340 -32.57 36.98 -30.21
CA LYS A 340 -32.23 36.95 -28.78
C LYS A 340 -32.06 35.50 -28.30
N THR A 341 -32.98 34.63 -28.68
CA THR A 341 -32.94 33.19 -28.41
C THR A 341 -31.71 32.55 -29.07
N LEU A 342 -31.38 32.98 -30.30
CA LEU A 342 -30.19 32.51 -31.01
C LEU A 342 -28.89 32.86 -30.27
N ARG A 343 -28.73 34.12 -29.83
CA ARG A 343 -27.55 34.58 -29.07
C ARG A 343 -27.44 33.92 -27.70
N LEU A 344 -28.56 33.71 -27.01
CA LEU A 344 -28.58 32.99 -25.74
C LEU A 344 -28.15 31.54 -25.92
N TYR A 345 -28.60 30.87 -26.99
CA TYR A 345 -28.20 29.50 -27.28
C TYR A 345 -26.71 29.40 -27.65
N GLU A 346 -26.19 30.34 -28.44
CA GLU A 346 -24.76 30.41 -28.75
C GLU A 346 -23.92 30.63 -27.48
N GLY A 347 -24.17 31.72 -26.75
CA GLY A 347 -23.33 32.14 -25.64
C GLY A 347 -23.51 31.34 -24.34
N GLU A 348 -24.74 30.95 -23.98
CA GLU A 348 -24.99 30.28 -22.70
C GLU A 348 -24.95 28.75 -22.79
N VAL A 349 -25.09 28.19 -23.99
CA VAL A 349 -25.15 26.73 -24.21
C VAL A 349 -23.94 26.24 -25.00
N LEU A 350 -23.77 26.68 -26.25
CA LEU A 350 -22.71 26.17 -27.12
C LEU A 350 -21.32 26.55 -26.65
N ASP A 351 -21.08 27.83 -26.36
CA ASP A 351 -19.78 28.30 -25.86
C ASP A 351 -19.42 27.63 -24.55
N ARG A 352 -20.41 27.41 -23.67
CA ARG A 352 -20.21 26.70 -22.39
C ARG A 352 -19.88 25.23 -22.59
N VAL A 353 -20.56 24.53 -23.50
CA VAL A 353 -20.24 23.13 -23.84
C VAL A 353 -18.83 23.04 -24.42
N GLN A 354 -18.47 23.93 -25.35
CA GLN A 354 -17.13 23.97 -25.93
C GLN A 354 -16.05 24.28 -24.89
N TYR A 355 -16.31 25.20 -23.95
CA TYR A 355 -15.41 25.48 -22.83
C TYR A 355 -15.18 24.24 -21.96
N LEU A 356 -16.24 23.49 -21.64
CA LEU A 356 -16.12 22.27 -20.85
C LEU A 356 -15.32 21.18 -21.59
N LEU A 357 -15.61 20.98 -22.88
CA LEU A 357 -14.91 20.01 -23.74
C LEU A 357 -13.44 20.39 -23.98
N GLY A 358 -13.15 21.69 -24.09
CA GLY A 358 -11.82 22.22 -24.40
C GLY A 358 -10.81 22.16 -23.25
N GLY A 359 -11.22 21.80 -22.02
CA GLY A 359 -10.29 21.67 -20.90
C GLY A 359 -10.84 20.95 -19.68
N GLN A 360 -12.00 21.36 -19.18
CA GLN A 360 -12.52 20.87 -17.89
C GLN A 360 -12.77 19.35 -17.88
N PHE A 361 -13.38 18.80 -18.93
CA PHE A 361 -13.61 17.36 -19.04
C PHE A 361 -12.33 16.54 -19.25
N GLN A 362 -11.27 17.13 -19.78
CA GLN A 362 -9.98 16.44 -19.94
C GLN A 362 -9.32 16.14 -18.59
N GLU A 363 -9.69 16.86 -17.53
CA GLU A 363 -9.19 16.60 -16.18
C GLU A 363 -9.89 15.41 -15.50
N VAL A 364 -11.08 15.00 -15.95
CA VAL A 364 -11.88 13.96 -15.28
C VAL A 364 -11.13 12.62 -15.19
N PRO A 365 -10.49 12.09 -16.25
CA PRO A 365 -9.70 10.86 -16.15
C PRO A 365 -8.49 11.01 -15.22
N VAL A 366 -7.87 12.20 -15.19
CA VAL A 366 -6.71 12.48 -14.31
C VAL A 366 -7.13 12.50 -12.85
N ILE A 367 -8.29 13.08 -12.55
CA ILE A 367 -8.88 13.08 -11.21
C ILE A 367 -9.17 11.64 -10.76
N LEU A 368 -9.81 10.84 -11.62
CA LEU A 368 -10.12 9.44 -11.32
C LEU A 368 -8.86 8.63 -11.03
N ALA A 369 -7.85 8.70 -11.91
CA ALA A 369 -6.59 7.99 -11.73
C ALA A 369 -5.89 8.35 -10.40
N ARG A 370 -5.89 9.64 -10.03
CA ARG A 370 -5.35 10.08 -8.73
C ARG A 370 -6.17 9.59 -7.54
N ALA A 371 -7.50 9.53 -7.67
CA ALA A 371 -8.36 9.01 -6.62
C ALA A 371 -8.13 7.49 -6.40
N GLU A 372 -7.99 6.73 -7.48
CA GLU A 372 -7.66 5.30 -7.44
C GLU A 372 -6.27 5.06 -6.83
N GLU A 373 -5.25 5.83 -7.23
CA GLU A 373 -3.91 5.78 -6.65
C GLU A 373 -3.93 6.06 -5.14
N THR A 374 -4.71 7.06 -4.72
CA THR A 374 -4.89 7.43 -3.31
C THR A 374 -5.41 6.27 -2.48
N VAL A 375 -6.42 5.54 -2.97
CA VAL A 375 -6.98 4.38 -2.28
C VAL A 375 -6.05 3.18 -2.31
N LYS A 376 -5.34 2.96 -3.41
CA LYS A 376 -4.33 1.88 -3.50
C LYS A 376 -3.20 2.07 -2.49
N GLU A 377 -2.70 3.29 -2.36
CA GLU A 377 -1.70 3.62 -1.34
C GLU A 377 -2.24 3.44 0.08
N PHE A 378 -3.50 3.84 0.31
CA PHE A 378 -4.16 3.64 1.59
C PHE A 378 -4.30 2.16 1.95
N ARG A 379 -4.79 1.31 1.03
CA ARG A 379 -4.96 -0.14 1.27
C ARG A 379 -3.64 -0.83 1.60
N SER A 380 -2.59 -0.55 0.82
CA SER A 380 -1.25 -1.08 1.14
C SER A 380 -0.72 -0.56 2.48
N GLY A 381 -0.97 0.71 2.81
CA GLY A 381 -0.65 1.28 4.11
C GLY A 381 -1.37 0.60 5.28
N ALA A 382 -2.66 0.26 5.12
CA ALA A 382 -3.47 -0.38 6.15
C ALA A 382 -3.02 -1.82 6.45
N GLU A 383 -2.78 -2.62 5.41
CA GLU A 383 -2.24 -3.99 5.56
C GLU A 383 -0.90 -3.97 6.28
N GLU A 384 0.03 -3.12 5.82
CA GLU A 384 1.34 -3.02 6.42
C GLU A 384 1.30 -2.53 7.88
N PHE A 385 0.35 -1.66 8.21
CA PHE A 385 0.13 -1.20 9.57
C PHE A 385 -0.35 -2.34 10.47
N ARG A 386 -1.35 -3.10 10.03
CA ARG A 386 -1.84 -4.29 10.75
C ARG A 386 -0.72 -5.30 10.97
N ASP A 387 0.14 -5.53 9.98
CA ASP A 387 1.32 -6.41 10.12
C ASP A 387 2.31 -5.91 11.18
N ILE A 388 2.45 -4.60 11.35
CA ILE A 388 3.39 -3.98 12.30
C ILE A 388 2.81 -3.95 13.71
N GLU A 389 1.50 -3.79 13.80
CA GLU A 389 0.79 -3.89 15.05
C GLU A 389 0.77 -5.33 15.59
N ASN A 390 0.45 -6.28 14.71
CA ASN A 390 0.45 -7.72 14.99
C ASN A 390 1.84 -8.33 14.99
N LEU A 391 2.89 -7.51 14.84
CA LEU A 391 4.27 -7.90 15.10
C LEU A 391 4.36 -8.20 16.59
N GLU A 392 4.03 -9.45 16.92
CA GLU A 392 4.23 -10.08 18.20
C GLU A 392 5.73 -10.19 18.39
N VAL A 393 6.28 -9.24 19.15
CA VAL A 393 7.65 -9.30 19.66
C VAL A 393 7.69 -10.32 20.81
N ALA A 394 7.02 -11.47 20.65
CA ALA A 394 6.60 -12.38 21.72
C ALA A 394 7.68 -13.39 22.15
N GLU A 395 8.90 -13.33 21.62
CA GLU A 395 10.02 -14.17 22.08
C GLU A 395 11.13 -13.36 22.77
N ILE A 396 10.81 -12.24 23.44
CA ILE A 396 11.84 -11.36 24.03
C ILE A 396 11.90 -11.41 25.56
N GLU A 397 10.88 -11.96 26.22
CA GLU A 397 10.89 -12.09 27.69
C GLU A 397 11.28 -13.50 28.18
N SER A 398 11.05 -14.55 27.40
CA SER A 398 11.32 -15.93 27.84
C SER A 398 12.81 -16.31 27.83
N GLY A 399 13.66 -15.58 27.08
CA GLY A 399 15.11 -15.81 27.03
C GLY A 399 15.92 -15.12 28.14
N LEU A 400 15.32 -14.19 28.89
CA LEU A 400 16.04 -13.35 29.87
C LEU A 400 15.60 -13.56 31.33
N SER A 401 14.53 -14.30 31.62
CA SER A 401 14.09 -14.50 33.02
C SER A 401 14.84 -15.59 33.80
N ASN A 402 15.81 -16.29 33.19
CA ASN A 402 16.54 -17.39 33.86
C ASN A 402 17.99 -17.10 34.24
N GLN A 403 18.48 -15.88 34.09
CA GLN A 403 19.81 -15.49 34.58
C GLN A 403 19.75 -14.06 35.10
N ASP A 404 19.31 -13.89 36.36
CA ASP A 404 19.85 -12.92 37.32
C ASP A 404 18.93 -12.83 38.55
N ALA A 405 19.03 -13.83 39.41
CA ALA A 405 18.79 -13.64 40.83
C ALA A 405 20.07 -14.07 41.57
N PRO A 406 20.97 -13.15 41.96
CA PRO A 406 22.03 -13.50 42.88
C PRO A 406 21.40 -13.79 44.24
N ALA A 407 21.40 -15.08 44.59
CA ALA A 407 21.22 -15.54 45.96
C ALA A 407 22.28 -14.88 46.85
N THR A 408 21.91 -13.79 47.50
CA THR A 408 22.67 -13.20 48.60
C THR A 408 22.32 -13.94 49.88
N SER A 409 22.95 -15.09 50.08
CA SER A 409 23.40 -15.55 51.39
C SER A 409 24.88 -15.19 51.49
N GLY A 410 25.47 -14.63 52.53
CA GLY A 410 25.06 -14.14 53.83
C GLY A 410 26.36 -13.75 54.57
N ILE A 411 26.22 -13.02 55.69
CA ILE A 411 27.19 -12.91 56.80
C ILE A 411 28.39 -11.96 56.58
N MET A 412 28.29 -10.75 57.13
CA MET A 412 28.83 -10.44 58.47
C MET A 412 27.82 -9.61 59.25
#